data_AF-A0A085ZBG6-F1
#
_entry.id   AF-A0A085ZBG6-F1
#
_cell.length_a   1.000
_cell.length_b   1.000
_cell.length_c   1.000
_cell.angle_alpha   90.00
_cell.angle_beta   90.00
_cell.angle_gamma   90.00
#
_symmetry.space_group_name_H-M   'P 1'
#
loop_
_entity.id
_entity.type
_entity.pdbx_description
1 polymer ?
#
loop_
_entity_poly.entity_id
_entity_poly.type
_entity_poly.pdbx_seq_one_letter_code
_entity_poly.pdbx_strand_id
1 'polypeptide(L)' 'MSTNTNNLSEEAKTRLMNFFSNTIDPKGMAKVIRQANYLLALGAMREQNLQNETINLENSFYWLNELAEILNPYLDVE' A
#
# COMPACT_ATOMS: atom_id res chain seq x y z
N MET A 1 -28.72 -3.35 -13.58
CA MET A 1 -27.35 -2.87 -13.35
C MET A 1 -26.81 -3.68 -12.18
N SER A 2 -26.05 -4.76 -12.44
CA SER A 2 -25.44 -5.54 -11.35
C SER A 2 -24.11 -4.92 -10.99
N THR A 3 -24.04 -4.27 -9.83
CA THR A 3 -22.78 -3.84 -9.23
C THR A 3 -22.11 -5.07 -8.63
N ASN A 4 -21.24 -5.74 -9.40
CA ASN A 4 -20.33 -6.73 -8.83
C ASN A 4 -19.38 -5.98 -7.89
N THR A 5 -19.71 -5.95 -6.60
CA THR A 5 -18.78 -5.57 -5.56
C THR A 5 -17.77 -6.71 -5.45
N ASN A 6 -16.55 -6.49 -5.93
CA ASN A 6 -15.44 -7.43 -5.77
C ASN A 6 -15.08 -7.51 -4.27
N ASN A 7 -15.87 -8.29 -3.53
CA ASN A 7 -15.61 -8.54 -2.12
C ASN A 7 -14.40 -9.47 -2.00
N LEU A 8 -13.54 -9.23 -1.00
CA LEU A 8 -12.52 -10.21 -0.64
C LEU A 8 -13.17 -11.55 -0.31
N SER A 9 -12.52 -12.64 -0.70
CA SER A 9 -12.90 -13.97 -0.22
C SER A 9 -12.74 -14.07 1.29
N GLU A 10 -13.53 -14.94 1.93
CA GLU A 10 -13.43 -15.17 3.38
C GLU A 10 -12.04 -15.69 3.79
N GLU A 11 -11.39 -16.47 2.92
CA GLU A 11 -10.02 -16.92 3.14
C GLU A 11 -9.05 -15.73 3.18
N ALA A 12 -9.15 -14.80 2.22
CA ALA A 12 -8.29 -13.62 2.17
C ALA A 12 -8.48 -12.73 3.40
N LYS A 13 -9.73 -12.51 3.84
CA LYS A 13 -10.04 -11.77 5.08
C LYS A 13 -9.40 -12.43 6.30
N THR A 14 -9.56 -13.75 6.45
CA THR A 14 -9.01 -14.53 7.56
C THR A 14 -7.47 -14.43 7.59
N ARG A 15 -6.82 -14.54 6.43
CA ARG A 15 -5.35 -14.45 6.34
C ARG A 15 -4.84 -13.04 6.66
N LEU A 16 -5.54 -12.00 6.23
CA LEU A 16 -5.21 -10.62 6.60
C LEU A 16 -5.38 -10.38 8.10
N MET A 17 -6.49 -10.83 8.69
CA MET A 17 -6.69 -10.74 10.15
C MET A 17 -5.58 -11.46 10.92
N ASN A 18 -5.21 -12.67 10.51
CA ASN A 18 -4.14 -13.42 11.15
C ASN A 18 -2.77 -12.74 11.00
N PHE A 19 -2.47 -12.16 9.84
CA PHE A 19 -1.24 -11.41 9.62
C PHE A 19 -1.14 -10.20 10.55
N PHE A 20 -2.19 -9.37 10.62
CA PHE A 20 -2.18 -8.18 11.46
C PHE A 20 -2.28 -8.46 12.96
N SER A 21 -2.75 -9.65 13.35
CA SER A 21 -2.82 -10.05 14.76
C SER A 21 -1.52 -10.65 15.28
N ASN A 22 -0.68 -11.24 14.41
CA ASN A 22 0.45 -12.07 14.85
C ASN A 22 1.81 -11.66 14.27
N THR A 23 1.84 -10.89 13.17
CA THR A 23 3.10 -10.57 12.47
C THR A 23 3.50 -9.11 12.66
N ILE A 24 2.59 -8.17 12.38
CA ILE A 24 2.85 -6.73 12.46
C ILE A 24 1.52 -6.00 12.66
N ASP A 25 1.48 -5.00 13.53
CA ASP A 25 0.27 -4.21 13.72
C ASP A 25 -0.01 -3.32 12.49
N PRO A 26 -1.28 -2.95 12.22
CA PRO A 26 -1.62 -2.12 11.06
C PRO A 26 -0.83 -0.80 10.96
N LYS A 27 -0.61 -0.11 12.09
CA LYS A 27 0.15 1.16 12.14
C LYS A 27 1.63 0.93 11.82
N GLY A 28 2.23 -0.13 12.33
CA GLY A 28 3.56 -0.59 11.98
C GLY A 28 3.70 -0.87 10.48
N MET A 29 2.76 -1.61 9.89
CA MET A 29 2.77 -1.91 8.46
C MET A 29 2.62 -0.65 7.61
N ALA A 30 1.73 0.27 7.99
CA ALA A 30 1.57 1.55 7.30
C ALA A 30 2.89 2.35 7.25
N LYS A 31 3.65 2.38 8.36
CA LYS A 31 4.98 3.03 8.41
C LYS A 31 5.97 2.37 7.44
N VAL A 32 6.03 1.04 7.42
CA VAL A 32 6.90 0.29 6.50
C VAL A 32 6.53 0.57 5.05
N ILE A 33 5.24 0.55 4.71
CA ILE A 33 4.76 0.85 3.36
C ILE A 33 5.16 2.28 2.95
N ARG A 34 4.92 3.29 3.79
CA ARG A 34 5.29 4.69 3.49
C ARG A 34 6.80 4.85 3.30
N GLN A 35 7.62 4.18 4.11
CA GLN A 35 9.09 4.19 3.96
C GLN A 35 9.53 3.56 2.64
N ALA A 36 8.99 2.38 2.30
CA ALA A 36 9.29 1.72 1.03
C ALA A 36 8.86 2.59 -0.17
N ASN A 37 7.67 3.18 -0.10
CA ASN A 37 7.13 4.02 -1.16
C ASN A 37 7.95 5.31 -1.36
N TYR A 38 8.46 5.90 -0.27
CA TYR A 38 9.39 7.03 -0.33
C TYR A 38 10.70 6.67 -1.03
N LEU A 39 11.29 5.50 -0.72
CA LEU A 39 12.52 5.04 -1.37
C LEU A 39 12.31 4.77 -2.87
N LEU A 40 11.16 4.18 -3.24
CA LEU A 40 10.78 3.97 -4.63
C LEU A 40 10.68 5.30 -5.40
N ALA A 41 10.00 6.29 -4.82
CA ALA A 41 9.90 7.63 -5.43
C ALA A 41 11.27 8.31 -5.58
N LEU A 42 12.13 8.23 -4.57
CA LEU A 42 13.49 8.76 -4.64
C LEU A 42 14.31 8.10 -5.76
N GLY A 43 14.18 6.77 -5.93
CA GLY A 43 14.83 6.04 -7.02
C GLY A 43 14.37 6.54 -8.38
N ALA A 44 13.05 6.64 -8.55
CA ALA A 44 12.45 7.09 -9.81
C ALA A 44 12.82 8.52 -10.19
N MET A 45 12.91 9.44 -9.21
CA MET A 45 13.36 10.81 -9.46
C MET A 45 14.82 10.89 -9.92
N ARG A 46 15.65 9.90 -9.56
CA ARG A 46 17.08 9.86 -9.94
C ARG A 46 17.30 9.26 -11.33
N GLU A 47 16.36 8.47 -11.84
CA GLU A 47 16.44 7.85 -13.16
C GLU A 47 15.70 8.68 -14.20
N GLN A 48 16.44 9.30 -15.13
CA GLN A 48 15.86 10.20 -16.14
C GLN A 48 15.03 9.50 -17.25
N ASN A 49 15.01 8.16 -17.33
CA ASN A 49 14.53 7.42 -18.51
C ASN A 49 13.55 6.26 -18.24
N LEU A 50 12.67 6.36 -17.24
CA LEU A 50 11.74 5.27 -16.88
C LEU A 50 10.41 5.24 -17.67
N GLN A 51 10.32 5.80 -18.88
CA GLN A 51 9.03 6.13 -19.54
C GLN A 51 7.98 4.98 -19.58
N ASN A 52 8.38 3.72 -19.79
CA ASN A 52 7.46 2.57 -19.79
C ASN A 52 7.24 1.95 -18.40
N GLU A 53 8.20 2.12 -17.48
CA GLU A 53 8.12 1.66 -16.09
C GLU A 53 7.37 2.66 -15.19
N THR A 54 7.24 3.92 -15.66
CA THR A 54 6.64 5.03 -14.91
C THR A 54 5.15 4.78 -14.62
N ILE A 55 4.38 4.22 -15.57
CA ILE A 55 2.94 3.96 -15.39
C ILE A 55 2.70 2.87 -14.34
N ASN A 56 3.49 1.79 -14.36
CA ASN A 56 3.39 0.72 -13.37
C ASN A 56 3.83 1.22 -11.99
N LEU A 57 4.85 2.09 -11.95
CA LEU A 57 5.32 2.70 -10.72
C LEU A 57 4.32 3.69 -10.14
N GLU A 58 3.66 4.52 -10.96
CA GLU A 58 2.64 5.48 -10.52
C GLU A 58 1.44 4.75 -9.88
N ASN A 59 0.93 3.71 -10.54
CA ASN A 59 -0.14 2.90 -9.98
C ASN A 59 0.27 2.20 -8.68
N SER A 60 1.50 1.67 -8.63
CA SER A 60 2.04 1.04 -7.41
C SER A 60 2.18 2.05 -6.28
N PHE A 61 2.70 3.24 -6.60
CA PHE A 61 2.86 4.33 -5.63
C PHE A 61 1.53 4.77 -5.06
N TYR A 62 0.51 4.91 -5.91
CA TYR A 62 -0.86 5.22 -5.51
C TYR A 62 -1.43 4.13 -4.58
N TRP A 63 -1.46 2.86 -5.01
CA TRP A 63 -2.05 1.79 -4.21
C TRP A 63 -1.35 1.55 -2.87
N LEU A 64 -0.02 1.71 -2.83
CA LEU A 64 0.73 1.59 -1.58
C LEU A 64 0.40 2.73 -0.60
N ASN A 65 0.25 3.96 -1.08
CA ASN A 65 -0.18 5.06 -0.22
C ASN A 65 -1.63 4.88 0.26
N GLU A 66 -2.55 4.50 -0.63
CA GLU A 66 -3.95 4.19 -0.27
C GLU A 66 -4.01 3.07 0.78
N LEU A 67 -3.24 2.00 0.62
CA LEU A 67 -3.20 0.92 1.61
C LEU A 67 -2.62 1.40 2.94
N ALA A 68 -1.55 2.20 2.92
CA ALA A 68 -1.00 2.77 4.15
C ALA A 68 -2.01 3.68 4.86
N GLU A 69 -2.81 4.43 4.11
CA GLU A 69 -3.86 5.28 4.65
C GLU A 69 -5.01 4.47 5.25
N ILE A 70 -5.45 3.39 4.59
CA ILE A 70 -6.45 2.47 5.14
C ILE A 70 -5.97 1.86 6.47
N LEU A 71 -4.69 1.49 6.54
CA LEU A 71 -4.10 0.85 7.73
C LEU A 71 -3.77 1.84 8.85
N ASN A 72 -3.48 3.10 8.52
CA ASN A 72 -3.20 4.17 9.48
C ASN A 72 -3.64 5.54 8.92
N PRO A 73 -4.94 5.88 9.04
CA PRO A 73 -5.53 7.08 8.44
C PRO A 73 -5.11 8.37 9.14
N TYR A 74 -4.63 8.25 10.38
CA TYR A 74 -4.02 9.36 11.07
C TYR A 74 -2.54 9.29 10.83
N LEU A 75 -2.03 10.23 10.05
CA LEU A 75 -0.63 10.60 10.12
C LEU A 75 -0.45 11.13 11.55
N ASP A 76 -0.08 10.25 12.48
CA ASP A 76 0.09 10.65 13.87
C ASP A 76 0.97 11.90 13.87
N VAL A 77 0.42 12.97 14.44
CA VAL A 77 1.12 14.24 14.64
C VAL A 77 2.14 14.11 15.79
N GLU A 78 2.57 12.89 16.11
CA GLU A 78 3.46 12.54 17.23
C GLU A 78 4.93 12.78 16.88
#